data_AF-A0A2G7G6J6-F1
#
_entry.id   AF-A0A2G7G6J6-F1
#
_cell.length_a   1.000
_cell.length_b   1.000
_cell.length_c   1.000
_cell.angle_alpha   90.00
_cell.angle_beta   90.00
_cell.angle_gamma   90.00
#
_symmetry.space_group_name_H-M   'P 1'
#
loop_
_entity.id
_entity.type
_entity.pdbx_description
1 polymer ?
#
loop_
_entity_poly.entity_id
_entity_poly.type
_entity_poly.pdbx_seq_one_letter_code
_entity_poly.pdbx_strand_id
1 'polypeptide(L)'
;MTDQNAPNTQSNRTQIRVEPITTPADFNRFFEIAALTFGHQVQDGVWCAMNPGWDTPEGRSSGSARLAARWSTTTKDRHGNPNTIFLKAVLGDGSADEGKIVGVAIWKQASMVDGYGKAPAPEIDRTQLEALYPNQPGEQRYLRQVDLSLRRRRLEVIREIATSASPAVMVLDLCVVDPSFQRLGIATRLVEWGLREAKARGGLEAVLEASSMGRHVYRKLGFEQEGVSSFTTWMRSFGIVSNRRMYSCVPVDRWHNA
;
A
#
# COMPACT_ATOMS: atom_id res chain seq x y z
N MET A 1 -30.66 50.22 15.72
CA MET A 1 -29.74 49.35 16.45
C MET A 1 -29.63 48.06 15.68
N THR A 2 -28.55 47.95 14.93
CA THR A 2 -28.17 46.84 14.06
C THR A 2 -27.23 45.91 14.82
N ASP A 3 -27.57 44.62 14.90
CA ASP A 3 -26.61 43.52 15.08
C ASP A 3 -27.24 42.30 14.40
N GLN A 4 -26.97 42.10 13.10
CA GLN A 4 -25.86 41.32 12.55
C GLN A 4 -26.00 39.82 12.81
N ASN A 5 -26.58 39.17 11.79
CA ASN A 5 -26.37 37.77 11.43
C ASN A 5 -24.89 37.41 11.47
N ALA A 6 -24.51 36.48 12.34
CA ALA A 6 -23.32 35.66 12.14
C ALA A 6 -23.76 34.33 11.51
N PRO A 7 -23.42 34.03 10.24
CA PRO A 7 -23.57 32.68 9.73
C PRO A 7 -22.60 31.76 10.48
N ASN A 8 -23.17 30.72 11.08
CA ASN A 8 -22.44 29.67 11.77
C ASN A 8 -21.59 28.91 10.75
N THR A 9 -20.32 29.30 10.61
CA THR A 9 -19.35 28.63 9.73
C THR A 9 -18.94 27.30 10.37
N GLN A 10 -19.83 26.31 10.31
CA GLN A 10 -19.45 24.92 10.50
C GLN A 10 -18.44 24.60 9.40
N SER A 11 -17.17 24.53 9.80
CA SER A 11 -16.08 24.08 8.95
C SER A 11 -16.49 22.75 8.33
N ASN A 12 -16.77 22.75 7.02
CA ASN A 12 -16.96 21.56 6.19
C ASN A 12 -15.65 20.74 6.18
N ARG A 13 -15.29 20.13 7.30
CA ARG A 13 -14.25 19.10 7.33
C ARG A 13 -14.83 17.90 6.61
N THR A 14 -14.33 17.63 5.42
CA THR A 14 -14.61 16.40 4.69
C THR A 14 -14.46 15.21 5.64
N GLN A 15 -15.56 14.56 5.98
CA GLN A 15 -15.55 13.45 6.90
C GLN A 15 -15.05 12.22 6.13
N ILE A 16 -13.85 11.75 6.44
CA ILE A 16 -13.25 10.56 5.82
C ILE A 16 -13.37 9.37 6.76
N ARG A 17 -14.03 8.30 6.33
CA ARG A 17 -14.04 7.01 7.04
C ARG A 17 -13.09 6.03 6.36
N VAL A 18 -12.32 5.27 7.14
CA VAL A 18 -11.43 4.21 6.63
C VAL A 18 -11.93 2.87 7.14
N GLU A 19 -12.18 1.95 6.23
CA GLU A 19 -12.76 0.64 6.53
C GLU A 19 -12.21 -0.45 5.60
N PRO A 20 -12.22 -1.73 6.03
CA PRO A 20 -11.91 -2.86 5.15
C PRO A 20 -12.89 -2.97 3.98
N ILE A 21 -12.39 -3.42 2.83
CA ILE A 21 -13.23 -3.81 1.70
C ILE A 21 -13.94 -5.12 2.02
N THR A 22 -15.25 -5.12 1.88
CA THR A 22 -16.15 -6.25 2.16
C THR A 22 -16.86 -6.78 0.91
N THR A 23 -16.75 -6.09 -0.22
CA THR A 23 -17.41 -6.46 -1.47
C THR A 23 -16.43 -6.39 -2.66
N PRO A 24 -16.44 -7.38 -3.58
CA PRO A 24 -15.58 -7.35 -4.75
C PRO A 24 -15.88 -6.18 -5.71
N ALA A 25 -17.07 -5.58 -5.64
CA ALA A 25 -17.45 -4.43 -6.46
C ALA A 25 -16.54 -3.20 -6.24
N ASP A 26 -15.95 -3.08 -5.05
CA ASP A 26 -15.05 -1.95 -4.71
C ASP A 26 -13.75 -1.97 -5.53
N PHE A 27 -13.34 -3.13 -6.09
CA PHE A 27 -12.03 -3.26 -6.75
C PHE A 27 -11.94 -2.54 -8.10
N ASN A 28 -13.06 -2.26 -8.76
CA ASN A 28 -13.06 -1.43 -9.96
C ASN A 28 -12.58 -0.01 -9.61
N ARG A 29 -13.18 0.59 -8.58
CA ARG A 29 -12.81 1.93 -8.12
C ARG A 29 -11.43 1.94 -7.46
N PHE A 30 -11.06 0.87 -6.75
CA PHE A 30 -9.71 0.69 -6.21
C PHE A 30 -8.67 0.80 -7.33
N PHE A 31 -8.83 -0.01 -8.39
CA PHE A 31 -7.87 -0.05 -9.49
C PHE A 31 -7.83 1.28 -10.23
N GLU A 32 -8.99 1.91 -10.45
CA GLU A 32 -9.08 3.22 -11.07
C GLU A 32 -8.28 4.29 -10.31
N ILE A 33 -8.40 4.37 -8.98
CA ILE A 33 -7.62 5.32 -8.16
C ILE A 33 -6.11 5.06 -8.31
N ALA A 34 -5.71 3.78 -8.35
CA ALA A 34 -4.32 3.40 -8.57
C ALA A 34 -3.84 3.82 -9.96
N ALA A 35 -4.64 3.65 -11.01
CA ALA A 35 -4.34 4.09 -12.37
C ALA A 35 -4.25 5.61 -12.49
N LEU A 36 -5.19 6.36 -11.90
CA LEU A 36 -5.17 7.83 -11.86
C LEU A 36 -3.90 8.37 -11.18
N THR A 37 -3.45 7.72 -10.11
CA THR A 37 -2.32 8.21 -9.32
C THR A 37 -0.99 7.69 -9.84
N PHE A 38 -0.82 6.37 -9.88
CA PHE A 38 0.46 5.77 -10.27
C PHE A 38 0.65 5.76 -11.78
N GLY A 39 -0.41 5.53 -12.57
CA GLY A 39 -0.33 5.58 -14.03
C GLY A 39 -0.24 7.01 -14.56
N HIS A 40 -1.23 7.85 -14.26
CA HIS A 40 -1.33 9.19 -14.85
C HIS A 40 -0.55 10.28 -14.09
N GLN A 41 -0.74 10.43 -12.78
CA GLN A 41 -0.13 11.55 -12.04
C GLN A 41 1.38 11.38 -11.83
N VAL A 42 1.81 10.19 -11.41
CA VAL A 42 3.20 9.93 -10.99
C VAL A 42 4.00 9.19 -12.07
N GLN A 43 3.32 8.49 -12.99
CA GLN A 43 3.94 7.66 -14.02
C GLN A 43 4.95 6.65 -13.41
N ASP A 44 4.53 5.96 -12.36
CA ASP A 44 5.33 4.99 -11.63
C ASP A 44 5.61 3.75 -12.49
N GLY A 45 6.82 3.66 -13.04
CA GLY A 45 7.20 2.59 -13.95
C GLY A 45 7.09 1.18 -13.36
N VAL A 46 7.26 1.02 -12.04
CA VAL A 46 7.10 -0.28 -11.38
C VAL A 46 5.64 -0.69 -11.37
N TRP A 47 4.75 0.21 -10.97
CA TRP A 47 3.32 -0.05 -10.97
C TRP A 47 2.78 -0.28 -12.39
N CYS A 48 3.21 0.51 -13.37
CA CYS A 48 2.82 0.34 -14.77
C CYS A 48 3.27 -1.02 -15.32
N ALA A 49 4.49 -1.46 -15.02
CA ALA A 49 4.99 -2.76 -15.46
C ALA A 49 4.25 -3.93 -14.78
N MET A 50 3.84 -3.77 -13.51
CA MET A 50 3.03 -4.78 -12.81
C MET A 50 1.57 -4.81 -13.29
N ASN A 51 1.14 -3.82 -14.08
CA ASN A 51 -0.24 -3.67 -14.55
C ASN A 51 -0.25 -3.29 -16.04
N PRO A 52 0.19 -4.17 -16.96
CA PRO A 52 0.18 -3.88 -18.38
C PRO A 52 -1.25 -3.58 -18.88
N GLY A 53 -1.37 -2.59 -19.76
CA GLY A 53 -2.66 -2.11 -20.29
C GLY A 53 -3.53 -1.38 -19.26
N TRP A 54 -2.97 -0.91 -18.14
CA TRP A 54 -3.72 -0.22 -17.08
C TRP A 54 -4.57 0.98 -17.57
N ASP A 55 -4.22 1.55 -18.72
CA ASP A 55 -4.89 2.66 -19.38
C ASP A 55 -5.98 2.23 -20.38
N THR A 56 -6.11 0.93 -20.69
CA THR A 56 -7.16 0.37 -21.55
C THR A 56 -8.34 -0.19 -20.73
N PRO A 57 -9.55 -0.29 -21.32
CA PRO A 57 -10.69 -0.92 -20.65
C PRO A 57 -10.41 -2.37 -20.22
N GLU A 58 -9.75 -3.16 -21.06
CA GLU A 58 -9.43 -4.57 -20.82
C GLU A 58 -8.41 -4.72 -19.68
N GLY A 59 -7.36 -3.90 -19.68
CA GLY A 59 -6.36 -3.94 -18.61
C GLY A 59 -6.87 -3.40 -17.29
N ARG A 60 -7.80 -2.42 -17.29
CA ARG A 60 -8.54 -2.01 -16.08
C ARG A 60 -9.38 -3.16 -15.51
N SER A 61 -10.13 -3.86 -16.36
CA SER A 61 -10.94 -5.02 -15.97
C SER A 61 -10.07 -6.17 -15.43
N SER A 62 -8.98 -6.49 -16.13
CA SER A 62 -8.01 -7.48 -15.68
C SER A 62 -7.35 -7.08 -14.36
N GLY A 63 -7.00 -5.80 -14.20
CA GLY A 63 -6.41 -5.24 -12.99
C GLY A 63 -7.31 -5.33 -11.76
N SER A 64 -8.57 -4.93 -11.89
CA SER A 64 -9.55 -5.06 -10.82
C SER A 64 -9.84 -6.52 -10.47
N ALA A 65 -9.94 -7.40 -11.48
CA ALA A 65 -10.11 -8.84 -11.28
C ALA A 65 -8.94 -9.47 -10.52
N ARG A 66 -7.69 -9.09 -10.81
CA ARG A 66 -6.51 -9.56 -10.06
C ARG A 66 -6.55 -9.12 -8.60
N LEU A 67 -6.97 -7.89 -8.31
CA LEU A 67 -7.13 -7.41 -6.93
C LEU A 67 -8.23 -8.20 -6.21
N ALA A 68 -9.37 -8.42 -6.86
CA ALA A 68 -10.48 -9.19 -6.30
C ALA A 68 -10.08 -10.65 -6.01
N ALA A 69 -9.36 -11.29 -6.94
CA ALA A 69 -8.82 -12.65 -6.74
C ALA A 69 -7.80 -12.71 -5.59
N ARG A 70 -6.92 -11.71 -5.48
CA ARG A 70 -5.97 -11.60 -4.37
C ARG A 70 -6.69 -11.42 -3.02
N TRP A 71 -7.79 -10.67 -2.99
CA TRP A 71 -8.60 -10.48 -1.80
C TRP A 71 -9.37 -11.75 -1.40
N SER A 72 -10.00 -12.43 -2.35
CA SER A 72 -10.79 -13.64 -2.08
C SER A 72 -9.94 -14.84 -1.63
N THR A 73 -8.65 -14.84 -1.98
CA THR A 73 -7.68 -15.90 -1.63
C THR A 73 -6.80 -15.54 -0.43
N THR A 74 -7.17 -14.52 0.35
CA THR A 74 -6.43 -14.15 1.56
C THR A 74 -6.39 -15.31 2.56
N THR A 75 -5.20 -15.65 3.03
CA THR A 75 -5.01 -16.66 4.08
C THR A 75 -5.20 -16.02 5.45
N LYS A 76 -5.24 -16.83 6.51
CA LYS A 76 -5.36 -16.35 7.90
C LYS A 76 -4.11 -16.66 8.70
N ASP A 77 -3.84 -15.85 9.72
CA ASP A 77 -2.88 -16.17 10.76
C ASP A 77 -3.46 -17.20 11.74
N ARG A 78 -2.66 -17.63 12.72
CA ARG A 78 -3.03 -18.58 13.77
C ARG A 78 -4.15 -18.08 14.70
N HIS A 79 -4.46 -16.79 14.68
CA HIS A 79 -5.54 -16.18 15.46
C HIS A 79 -6.81 -16.00 14.61
N GLY A 80 -6.80 -16.44 13.34
CA GLY A 80 -7.92 -16.33 12.43
C GLY A 80 -8.04 -14.97 11.74
N ASN A 81 -7.07 -14.06 11.94
CA ASN A 81 -7.07 -12.76 11.28
C ASN A 81 -6.61 -12.90 9.83
N PRO A 82 -7.14 -12.11 8.88
CA PRO A 82 -6.65 -12.13 7.51
C PRO A 82 -5.19 -11.66 7.43
N ASN A 83 -4.38 -12.38 6.66
CA ASN A 83 -2.98 -12.05 6.38
C ASN A 83 -2.85 -10.91 5.36
N THR A 84 -3.87 -10.62 4.58
CA THR A 84 -3.91 -9.43 3.70
C THR A 84 -5.24 -8.72 3.87
N ILE A 85 -5.17 -7.41 4.14
CA ILE A 85 -6.31 -6.53 4.35
C ILE A 85 -6.28 -5.44 3.29
N PHE A 86 -7.40 -5.29 2.60
CA PHE A 86 -7.62 -4.22 1.62
C PHE A 86 -8.52 -3.18 2.28
N LEU A 87 -8.09 -1.93 2.26
CA LEU A 87 -8.80 -0.81 2.86
C LEU A 87 -9.31 0.14 1.79
N LYS A 88 -10.44 0.78 2.09
CA LYS A 88 -10.97 1.93 1.37
C LYS A 88 -11.15 3.10 2.33
N ALA A 89 -10.89 4.30 1.83
CA ALA A 89 -11.27 5.56 2.44
C ALA A 89 -12.47 6.12 1.68
N VAL A 90 -13.57 6.37 2.37
CA VAL A 90 -14.82 6.85 1.80
C VAL A 90 -15.19 8.22 2.34
N LEU A 91 -15.81 9.04 1.50
CA LEU A 91 -16.44 10.29 1.90
C LEU A 91 -17.68 9.99 2.75
N GLY A 92 -17.87 10.75 3.81
CA GLY A 92 -18.99 10.65 4.74
C GLY A 92 -19.53 12.01 5.13
N ASP A 93 -19.37 13.01 4.26
CA ASP A 93 -19.68 14.41 4.52
C ASP A 93 -21.14 14.79 4.20
N GLY A 94 -22.02 13.81 3.96
CA GLY A 94 -23.42 14.03 3.59
C GLY A 94 -23.61 14.71 2.23
N SER A 95 -22.57 14.75 1.39
CA SER A 95 -22.62 15.30 0.03
C SER A 95 -23.20 14.30 -0.97
N ALA A 96 -23.41 14.75 -2.21
CA ALA A 96 -23.76 13.87 -3.33
C ALA A 96 -22.70 12.78 -3.61
N ASP A 97 -21.46 12.99 -3.15
CA ASP A 97 -20.36 12.04 -3.25
C ASP A 97 -20.23 11.14 -1.98
N GLU A 98 -21.22 11.14 -1.07
CA GLU A 98 -21.19 10.24 0.10
C GLU A 98 -21.00 8.77 -0.31
N GLY A 99 -20.12 8.06 0.40
CA GLY A 99 -19.77 6.68 0.14
C GLY A 99 -18.74 6.49 -0.99
N LYS A 100 -18.39 7.54 -1.73
CA LYS A 100 -17.37 7.47 -2.78
C LYS A 100 -16.01 7.10 -2.20
N ILE A 101 -15.38 6.10 -2.80
CA ILE A 101 -14.00 5.70 -2.48
C ILE A 101 -13.04 6.73 -3.07
N VAL A 102 -12.21 7.31 -2.22
CA VAL A 102 -11.26 8.40 -2.53
C VAL A 102 -9.81 8.07 -2.15
N GLY A 103 -9.58 6.93 -1.51
CA GLY A 103 -8.25 6.39 -1.27
C GLY A 103 -8.33 4.91 -0.92
N VAL A 104 -7.25 4.18 -1.15
CA VAL A 104 -7.19 2.75 -0.88
C VAL A 104 -5.80 2.35 -0.40
N ALA A 105 -5.74 1.27 0.37
CA ALA A 105 -4.48 0.70 0.84
C ALA A 105 -4.53 -0.83 0.93
N ILE A 106 -3.36 -1.46 0.93
CA ILE A 106 -3.18 -2.89 1.17
C ILE A 106 -2.15 -3.07 2.26
N TRP A 107 -2.55 -3.73 3.33
CA TRP A 107 -1.68 -4.18 4.41
C TRP A 107 -1.55 -5.70 4.37
N LYS A 108 -0.35 -6.23 4.61
CA LYS A 108 -0.11 -7.68 4.69
C LYS A 108 0.74 -8.04 5.90
N GLN A 109 0.33 -9.07 6.64
CA GLN A 109 1.19 -9.71 7.63
C GLN A 109 2.08 -10.74 6.93
N ALA A 110 3.39 -10.62 7.08
CA ALA A 110 4.37 -11.48 6.44
C ALA A 110 5.32 -12.11 7.45
N SER A 111 5.62 -13.40 7.27
CA SER A 111 6.47 -14.19 8.17
C SER A 111 7.07 -15.39 7.43
N MET A 112 8.24 -15.86 7.85
CA MET A 112 8.76 -17.18 7.45
C MET A 112 8.21 -18.33 8.31
N VAL A 113 7.51 -18.02 9.42
CA VAL A 113 7.02 -19.00 10.38
C VAL A 113 5.55 -19.30 10.12
N ASP A 114 5.21 -20.58 10.02
CA ASP A 114 3.85 -21.02 9.73
C ASP A 114 2.85 -20.48 10.78
N GLY A 115 1.67 -20.06 10.31
CA GLY A 115 0.65 -19.43 11.14
C GLY A 115 0.95 -17.99 11.59
N TYR A 116 2.13 -17.43 11.37
CA TYR A 116 2.46 -16.04 11.75
C TYR A 116 2.30 -15.02 10.62
N GLY A 117 1.90 -15.44 9.42
CA GLY A 117 1.73 -14.53 8.30
C GLY A 117 1.78 -15.26 6.97
N LYS A 118 1.63 -14.52 5.87
CA LYS A 118 1.88 -15.07 4.54
C LYS A 118 3.39 -15.12 4.27
N ALA A 119 3.90 -16.32 3.98
CA ALA A 119 5.27 -16.49 3.52
C ALA A 119 5.49 -15.67 2.23
N PRO A 120 6.48 -14.75 2.20
CA PRO A 120 6.71 -13.94 1.03
C PRO A 120 7.36 -14.81 -0.06
N ALA A 121 6.84 -14.73 -1.28
CA ALA A 121 7.46 -15.40 -2.43
C ALA A 121 8.85 -14.81 -2.69
N PRO A 122 9.88 -15.66 -2.93
CA PRO A 122 11.24 -15.18 -3.18
C PRO A 122 11.31 -14.36 -4.48
N GLU A 123 10.58 -14.77 -5.50
CA GLU A 123 10.43 -14.08 -6.78
C GLU A 123 8.96 -14.10 -7.24
N ILE A 124 8.63 -13.24 -8.21
CA ILE A 124 7.36 -13.32 -8.92
C ILE A 124 7.26 -14.64 -9.69
N ASP A 125 6.09 -15.27 -9.62
CA ASP A 125 5.87 -16.58 -10.21
C ASP A 125 5.94 -16.55 -11.75
N ARG A 126 6.45 -17.63 -12.36
CA ARG A 126 6.60 -17.73 -13.82
C ARG A 126 5.26 -17.70 -14.55
N THR A 127 4.23 -18.34 -14.01
CA THR A 127 2.89 -18.32 -14.62
C THR A 127 2.28 -16.93 -14.52
N GLN A 128 2.54 -16.20 -13.44
CA GLN A 128 2.15 -14.80 -13.31
C GLN A 128 2.87 -13.90 -14.33
N LEU A 129 4.17 -14.11 -14.54
CA LEU A 129 4.94 -13.39 -15.56
C LEU A 129 4.40 -13.64 -16.97
N GLU A 130 4.11 -14.90 -17.31
CA GLU A 130 3.54 -15.26 -18.61
C GLU A 130 2.14 -14.67 -18.80
N ALA A 131 1.32 -14.64 -17.74
CA ALA A 131 -0.01 -14.03 -17.79
C ALA A 131 0.02 -12.51 -18.01
N LEU A 132 1.02 -11.81 -17.45
CA LEU A 132 1.18 -10.36 -17.64
C LEU A 132 1.81 -10.02 -18.99
N TYR A 133 2.79 -10.81 -19.42
CA TYR A 133 3.61 -10.56 -20.61
C TYR A 133 3.72 -11.83 -21.47
N PRO A 134 2.63 -12.24 -22.14
CA PRO A 134 2.60 -13.48 -22.90
C PRO A 134 3.59 -13.43 -24.06
N ASN A 135 4.40 -14.48 -24.19
CA ASN A 135 5.44 -14.61 -25.22
C ASN A 135 6.44 -13.43 -25.29
N GLN A 136 6.64 -12.71 -24.18
CA GLN A 136 7.51 -11.53 -24.10
C GLN A 136 8.64 -11.73 -23.07
N PRO A 137 9.62 -12.61 -23.34
CA PRO A 137 10.64 -12.99 -22.35
C PRO A 137 11.54 -11.82 -21.91
N GLY A 138 11.65 -10.75 -22.72
CA GLY A 138 12.33 -9.52 -22.33
C GLY A 138 11.63 -8.80 -21.18
N GLU A 139 10.34 -8.52 -21.35
CA GLU A 139 9.48 -7.88 -20.34
C GLU A 139 9.36 -8.74 -19.07
N GLN A 140 9.25 -10.06 -19.22
CA GLN A 140 9.23 -10.97 -18.07
C GLN A 140 10.52 -10.90 -17.24
N ARG A 141 11.69 -10.83 -17.90
CA ARG A 141 12.98 -10.66 -17.20
C ARG A 141 13.05 -9.30 -16.53
N TYR A 142 12.62 -8.24 -17.22
CA TYR A 142 12.58 -6.90 -16.67
C TYR A 142 11.70 -6.84 -15.41
N LEU A 143 10.46 -7.32 -15.49
CA LEU A 143 9.52 -7.30 -14.36
C LEU A 143 10.06 -8.07 -13.15
N ARG A 144 10.64 -9.25 -13.38
CA ARG A 144 11.26 -10.05 -12.33
C ARG A 144 12.38 -9.28 -11.61
N GLN A 145 13.26 -8.62 -12.35
CA GLN A 145 14.37 -7.86 -11.76
C GLN A 145 13.88 -6.65 -10.97
N VAL A 146 12.89 -5.92 -11.51
CA VAL A 146 12.27 -4.77 -10.82
C VAL A 146 11.61 -5.20 -9.53
N ASP A 147 10.80 -6.26 -9.57
CA ASP A 147 10.09 -6.80 -8.42
C ASP A 147 11.07 -7.30 -7.34
N LEU A 148 12.08 -8.09 -7.73
CA LEU A 148 13.14 -8.52 -6.80
C LEU A 148 13.87 -7.35 -6.15
N SER A 149 14.25 -6.35 -6.95
CA SER A 149 14.96 -5.16 -6.45
C SER A 149 14.14 -4.37 -5.44
N LEU A 150 12.82 -4.26 -5.66
CA LEU A 150 11.91 -3.59 -4.74
C LEU A 150 11.78 -4.34 -3.42
N ARG A 151 11.65 -5.68 -3.46
CA ARG A 151 11.25 -6.47 -2.29
C ARG A 151 12.43 -7.08 -1.52
N ARG A 152 13.65 -7.01 -2.06
CA ARG A 152 14.84 -7.69 -1.51
C ARG A 152 15.07 -7.42 -0.04
N ARG A 153 15.18 -6.15 0.36
CA ARG A 153 15.49 -5.80 1.76
C ARG A 153 14.38 -6.28 2.71
N ARG A 154 13.12 -6.17 2.30
CA ARG A 154 12.00 -6.70 3.08
C ARG A 154 12.10 -8.23 3.26
N LEU A 155 12.49 -8.97 2.22
CA LEU A 155 12.70 -10.42 2.33
C LEU A 155 13.83 -10.74 3.32
N GLU A 156 14.89 -9.96 3.33
CA GLU A 156 16.00 -10.09 4.28
C GLU A 156 15.51 -9.88 5.72
N VAL A 157 14.81 -8.78 6.00
CA VAL A 157 14.22 -8.50 7.34
C VAL A 157 13.31 -9.64 7.80
N ILE A 158 12.39 -10.11 6.95
CA ILE A 158 11.45 -11.19 7.32
C ILE A 158 12.19 -12.49 7.66
N ARG A 159 13.34 -12.76 7.02
CA ARG A 159 14.20 -13.90 7.34
C ARG A 159 15.00 -13.68 8.63
N GLU A 160 15.54 -12.48 8.83
CA GLU A 160 16.30 -12.10 10.03
C GLU A 160 15.46 -12.27 11.31
N ILE A 161 14.17 -11.88 11.27
CA ILE A 161 13.30 -11.97 12.45
C ILE A 161 12.66 -13.35 12.66
N ALA A 162 12.88 -14.32 11.78
CA ALA A 162 12.17 -15.60 11.80
C ALA A 162 12.38 -16.41 13.09
N THR A 163 13.49 -16.18 13.79
CA THR A 163 13.83 -16.80 15.08
C THR A 163 13.60 -15.88 16.28
N SER A 164 13.07 -14.68 16.06
CA SER A 164 12.77 -13.72 17.13
C SER A 164 11.47 -14.06 17.87
N ALA A 165 11.23 -13.38 19.00
CA ALA A 165 9.97 -13.50 19.74
C ALA A 165 8.74 -12.98 18.97
N SER A 166 8.95 -12.14 17.95
CA SER A 166 7.90 -11.58 17.09
C SER A 166 8.25 -11.81 15.62
N PRO A 167 8.09 -13.04 15.10
CA PRO A 167 8.64 -13.43 13.79
C PRO A 167 7.77 -12.98 12.61
N ALA A 168 7.11 -11.83 12.71
CA ALA A 168 6.24 -11.28 11.67
C ALA A 168 6.34 -9.75 11.59
N VAL A 169 6.09 -9.22 10.39
CA VAL A 169 5.96 -7.78 10.13
C VAL A 169 4.61 -7.46 9.49
N MET A 170 4.15 -6.22 9.68
CA MET A 170 3.03 -5.63 8.96
C MET A 170 3.54 -4.77 7.81
N VAL A 171 3.32 -5.21 6.58
CA VAL A 171 3.83 -4.51 5.40
C VAL A 171 2.72 -3.66 4.78
N LEU A 172 2.99 -2.37 4.57
CA LEU A 172 2.17 -1.54 3.69
C LEU A 172 2.59 -1.80 2.24
N ASP A 173 1.78 -2.58 1.53
CA ASP A 173 2.06 -3.04 0.17
C ASP A 173 1.63 -2.02 -0.89
N LEU A 174 0.57 -1.26 -0.60
CA LEU A 174 0.06 -0.19 -1.46
C LEU A 174 -0.66 0.86 -0.60
N CYS A 175 -0.46 2.14 -0.89
CA CYS A 175 -1.26 3.24 -0.36
C CYS A 175 -1.40 4.31 -1.43
N VAL A 176 -2.63 4.65 -1.79
CA VAL A 176 -2.92 5.57 -2.88
C VAL A 176 -4.17 6.38 -2.58
N VAL A 177 -4.17 7.64 -3.00
CA VAL A 177 -5.27 8.58 -2.81
C VAL A 177 -5.58 9.20 -4.15
N ASP A 178 -6.86 9.26 -4.50
CA ASP A 178 -7.34 9.90 -5.73
C ASP A 178 -6.72 11.31 -5.83
N PRO A 179 -6.10 11.67 -6.97
CA PRO A 179 -5.45 12.96 -7.13
C PRO A 179 -6.32 14.16 -6.75
N SER A 180 -7.63 14.08 -6.98
CA SER A 180 -8.61 15.14 -6.68
C SER A 180 -8.90 15.29 -5.18
N PHE A 181 -8.51 14.31 -4.36
CA PHE A 181 -8.75 14.25 -2.92
C PHE A 181 -7.44 14.20 -2.10
N GLN A 182 -6.30 14.45 -2.73
CA GLN A 182 -5.01 14.53 -2.04
C GLN A 182 -4.94 15.75 -1.10
N ARG A 183 -3.98 15.72 -0.16
CA ARG A 183 -3.78 16.76 0.87
C ARG A 183 -4.93 16.92 1.88
N LEU A 184 -5.88 15.98 1.92
CA LEU A 184 -6.97 15.91 2.91
C LEU A 184 -6.67 14.95 4.09
N GLY A 185 -5.42 14.51 4.24
CA GLY A 185 -5.03 13.56 5.31
C GLY A 185 -5.49 12.12 5.09
N ILE A 186 -6.01 11.77 3.91
CA ILE A 186 -6.52 10.41 3.61
C ILE A 186 -5.43 9.34 3.72
N ALA A 187 -4.25 9.57 3.14
CA ALA A 187 -3.12 8.65 3.25
C ALA A 187 -2.69 8.43 4.71
N THR A 188 -2.69 9.50 5.51
CA THR A 188 -2.40 9.41 6.95
C THR A 188 -3.37 8.47 7.65
N ARG A 189 -4.69 8.63 7.44
CA ARG A 189 -5.71 7.77 8.05
C ARG A 189 -5.61 6.31 7.62
N LEU A 190 -5.30 6.06 6.34
CA LEU A 190 -5.06 4.70 5.82
C LEU A 190 -3.86 4.02 6.48
N VAL A 191 -2.79 4.79 6.74
CA VAL A 191 -1.58 4.27 7.39
C VAL A 191 -1.81 4.06 8.89
N GLU A 192 -2.42 5.02 9.58
CA GLU A 192 -2.78 4.92 11.00
C GLU A 192 -3.67 3.71 11.29
N TRP A 193 -4.58 3.36 10.37
CA TRP A 193 -5.36 2.12 10.48
C TRP A 193 -4.45 0.90 10.59
N GLY A 194 -3.46 0.77 9.71
CA GLY A 194 -2.56 -0.39 9.70
C GLY A 194 -1.58 -0.41 10.86
N LEU A 195 -1.15 0.76 11.35
CA LEU A 195 -0.33 0.85 12.57
C LEU A 195 -1.10 0.41 13.82
N ARG A 196 -2.39 0.78 13.92
CA ARG A 196 -3.25 0.28 15.00
C ARG A 196 -3.45 -1.23 14.89
N GLU A 197 -3.64 -1.76 13.68
CA GLU A 197 -3.74 -3.20 13.45
C GLU A 197 -2.45 -3.93 13.83
N ALA A 198 -1.28 -3.39 13.45
CA ALA A 198 0.02 -3.94 13.82
C ALA A 198 0.21 -3.99 15.35
N LYS A 199 -0.20 -2.93 16.05
CA LYS A 199 -0.22 -2.89 17.52
C LYS A 199 -1.13 -3.96 18.10
N ALA A 200 -2.36 -4.08 17.60
CA ALA A 200 -3.33 -5.07 18.07
C ALA A 200 -2.86 -6.52 17.87
N ARG A 201 -2.04 -6.79 16.86
CA ARG A 201 -1.46 -8.10 16.56
C ARG A 201 -0.18 -8.43 17.37
N GLY A 202 0.00 -7.77 18.51
CA GLY A 202 1.14 -8.01 19.41
C GLY A 202 2.33 -7.07 19.15
N GLY A 203 2.10 -5.89 18.57
CA GLY A 203 3.15 -4.90 18.36
C GLY A 203 4.08 -5.22 17.19
N LEU A 204 3.54 -5.77 16.09
CA LEU A 204 4.33 -6.11 14.91
C LEU A 204 5.02 -4.88 14.31
N GLU A 205 6.28 -5.00 13.93
CA GLU A 205 6.98 -3.95 13.20
C GLU A 205 6.30 -3.70 11.85
N ALA A 206 6.11 -2.43 11.48
CA ALA A 206 5.53 -2.04 10.21
C ALA A 206 6.62 -1.63 9.21
N VAL A 207 6.55 -2.15 7.97
CA VAL A 207 7.56 -1.89 6.93
C VAL A 207 6.93 -1.52 5.58
N LEU A 208 7.62 -0.73 4.77
CA LEU A 208 7.14 -0.31 3.44
C LEU A 208 8.26 0.09 2.49
N GLU A 209 8.00 0.09 1.18
CA GLU A 209 8.85 0.74 0.18
C GLU A 209 8.22 2.08 -0.29
N ALA A 210 8.76 3.19 0.22
CA ALA A 210 8.18 4.50 0.00
C ALA A 210 8.48 5.04 -1.40
N SER A 211 7.48 5.60 -2.08
CA SER A 211 7.72 6.52 -3.20
C SER A 211 8.27 7.87 -2.71
N SER A 212 8.85 8.64 -3.63
CA SER A 212 9.25 10.03 -3.36
C SER A 212 8.09 10.86 -2.81
N MET A 213 6.89 10.69 -3.37
CA MET A 213 5.66 11.36 -2.94
C MET A 213 5.18 10.94 -1.55
N GLY A 214 5.25 9.64 -1.22
CA GLY A 214 4.75 9.10 0.04
C GLY A 214 5.67 9.33 1.24
N ARG A 215 6.99 9.50 1.02
CA ARG A 215 7.99 9.49 2.11
C ARG A 215 7.73 10.50 3.22
N HIS A 216 7.16 11.66 2.89
CA HIS A 216 6.89 12.71 3.87
C HIS A 216 5.76 12.31 4.83
N VAL A 217 4.73 11.65 4.32
CA VAL A 217 3.63 11.12 5.12
C VAL A 217 4.16 10.07 6.08
N TYR A 218 4.96 9.11 5.58
CA TYR A 218 5.48 8.03 6.41
C TYR A 218 6.40 8.54 7.52
N ARG A 219 7.32 9.48 7.24
CA ARG A 219 8.17 10.07 8.29
C ARG A 219 7.38 10.76 9.39
N LYS A 220 6.30 11.47 9.06
CA LYS A 220 5.41 12.08 10.06
C LYS A 220 4.75 11.06 10.97
N LEU A 221 4.60 9.83 10.50
CA LEU A 221 3.98 8.71 11.23
C LEU A 221 5.02 7.81 11.93
N GLY A 222 6.26 8.29 12.06
CA GLY A 222 7.31 7.58 12.78
C GLY A 222 8.07 6.54 11.96
N PHE A 223 7.85 6.47 10.64
CA PHE A 223 8.69 5.64 9.78
C PHE A 223 10.08 6.25 9.58
N GLU A 224 11.08 5.45 9.88
CA GLU A 224 12.49 5.77 9.67
C GLU A 224 12.99 5.02 8.44
N GLN A 225 13.90 5.65 7.70
CA GLN A 225 14.47 5.02 6.53
C GLN A 225 15.56 4.04 6.98
N GLU A 226 15.45 2.76 6.62
CA GLU A 226 16.54 1.83 6.89
C GLU A 226 17.79 2.20 6.06
N GLY A 227 18.94 2.25 6.74
CA GLY A 227 20.30 2.25 6.19
C GLY A 227 20.56 3.13 4.95
N VAL A 228 21.24 4.27 5.11
CA VAL A 228 22.00 4.87 4.00
C VAL A 228 23.36 4.18 3.94
N SER A 229 23.43 2.99 3.36
CA SER A 229 24.73 2.35 3.06
C SER A 229 24.76 1.87 1.62
N SER A 230 25.56 2.58 0.82
CA SER A 230 26.10 2.21 -0.50
C SER A 230 25.16 1.79 -1.66
N PHE A 231 23.84 1.76 -1.51
CA PHE A 231 22.94 1.29 -2.59
C PHE A 231 22.75 2.30 -3.74
N THR A 232 22.85 3.60 -3.48
CA THR A 232 22.57 4.67 -4.47
C THR A 232 23.66 4.75 -5.56
N THR A 233 24.87 4.28 -5.28
CA THR A 233 25.99 4.28 -6.23
C THR A 233 25.91 3.12 -7.23
N TRP A 234 25.28 1.99 -6.86
CA TRP A 234 25.20 0.78 -7.71
C TRP A 234 24.02 0.79 -8.69
N MET A 235 22.84 1.29 -8.28
CA MET A 235 21.64 1.36 -9.15
C MET A 235 21.80 2.33 -10.34
N ARG A 236 22.59 3.40 -10.19
CA ARG A 236 22.86 4.37 -11.27
C ARG A 236 23.69 3.77 -12.42
N SER A 237 24.48 2.72 -12.16
CA SER A 237 25.31 2.06 -13.18
C SER A 237 24.53 1.15 -14.13
N PHE A 238 23.26 0.82 -13.83
CA PHE A 238 22.42 -0.06 -14.64
C PHE A 238 21.19 0.62 -15.26
N GLY A 239 21.06 1.95 -15.16
CA GLY A 239 19.94 2.69 -15.75
C GLY A 239 18.57 2.42 -15.08
N ILE A 240 18.54 1.73 -13.94
CA ILE A 240 17.30 1.46 -13.19
C ILE A 240 17.03 2.64 -12.25
N VAL A 241 16.05 3.49 -12.61
CA VAL A 241 15.55 4.56 -11.74
C VAL A 241 14.47 4.00 -10.82
N SER A 242 14.86 3.39 -9.70
CA SER A 242 13.94 3.20 -8.57
C SER A 242 14.31 4.17 -7.46
N ASN A 243 13.47 5.19 -7.23
CA ASN A 243 13.64 6.16 -6.15
C ASN A 243 12.97 5.69 -4.84
N ARG A 244 12.67 4.39 -4.73
CA ARG A 244 12.01 3.80 -3.56
C ARG A 244 13.04 3.27 -2.57
N ARG A 245 12.86 3.60 -1.29
CA ARG A 245 13.68 3.09 -0.19
C ARG A 245 12.79 2.39 0.82
N MET A 246 13.34 1.41 1.52
CA MET A 246 12.62 0.74 2.59
C MET A 246 12.59 1.62 3.83
N TYR A 247 11.44 1.65 4.50
CA TYR A 247 11.25 2.33 5.77
C TYR A 247 10.60 1.36 6.75
N SER A 248 10.92 1.50 8.02
CA SER A 248 10.33 0.73 9.11
C SER A 248 9.88 1.64 10.25
N CYS A 249 8.88 1.21 10.99
CA CYS A 249 8.56 1.74 12.31
C CYS A 249 8.06 0.63 13.23
N VAL A 250 8.41 0.75 14.51
CA VAL A 250 7.78 -0.05 15.56
C VAL A 250 6.53 0.69 16.04
N PRO A 251 5.37 0.05 16.22
CA PRO A 251 4.22 0.68 16.85
C PRO A 251 4.54 1.02 18.32
N VAL A 252 5.13 2.18 18.58
CA VAL A 252 5.49 2.64 19.94
C VAL A 252 4.22 3.07 20.70
N ASP A 253 4.17 2.87 22.01
CA ASP A 253 3.13 3.39 22.92
C ASP A 253 3.00 4.93 22.98
N ARG A 254 3.75 5.67 22.14
CA ARG A 254 3.76 7.13 22.08
C ARG A 254 2.54 7.79 21.42
N TRP A 255 1.46 7.06 21.17
CA TRP A 255 0.19 7.62 20.67
C TRP A 255 -0.70 8.17 21.78
N HIS A 256 -0.12 8.66 22.89
CA HIS A 256 -0.83 9.43 23.91
C HIS A 256 -0.13 10.79 24.00
N ASN A 257 -0.89 11.85 23.72
CA ASN A 257 -0.53 13.28 23.66
C ASN A 257 -0.32 13.84 22.24
N ALA A 258 -1.42 13.97 21.49
CA ALA A 258 -1.69 15.08 20.58
C ALA A 258 -3.20 15.36 20.55
#